data_AF-A0A1G8IXM5-F1
#
_entry.id   AF-A0A1G8IXM5-F1
#
_cell.length_a   1.000
_cell.length_b   1.000
_cell.length_c   1.000
_cell.angle_alpha   90.00
_cell.angle_beta   90.00
_cell.angle_gamma   90.00
#
_symmetry.space_group_name_H-M   'P 1'
#
loop_
_entity.id
_entity.type
_entity.pdbx_description
1 polymer ?
#
loop_
_entity_poly.entity_id
_entity_poly.type
_entity_poly.pdbx_seq_one_letter_code
_entity_poly.pdbx_strand_id
1 'polypeptide(L)'
;MLDPNRPYCRVEIDRVFNRVKAAMHVMALASGKSKGLTKAHYYDAYTGKELIVGDAYEYEHIRSSEEIHTRYKSILTDEQIALVVNCVENVAVTLISINKAKGMKKMEDWLRNSNNIVMYGIDLKLALTKLKQADDGIERIVKWF
;
A
#
# COMPACT_ATOMS: atom_id res chain seq x y z
N MET A 1 13.37 25.26 4.03
CA MET A 1 13.95 23.92 3.77
C MET A 1 14.04 23.22 5.10
N LEU A 2 13.54 21.99 5.20
CA LEU A 2 13.58 21.20 6.43
C LEU A 2 14.90 20.43 6.52
N ASP A 3 15.26 19.97 7.72
CA ASP A 3 16.49 19.22 7.95
C ASP A 3 16.53 17.92 7.12
N PRO A 4 17.46 17.77 6.16
CA PRO A 4 17.57 16.57 5.35
C PRO A 4 18.04 15.34 6.15
N ASN A 5 18.55 15.52 7.37
CA ASN A 5 19.01 14.44 8.24
C ASN A 5 17.96 13.99 9.26
N ARG A 6 16.73 14.53 9.19
CA ARG A 6 15.57 14.07 9.96
C ARG A 6 15.48 12.53 9.94
N PRO A 7 15.45 11.88 11.12
CA PRO A 7 15.36 10.43 11.20
C PRO A 7 13.97 9.97 10.78
N TYR A 8 13.89 8.79 10.19
CA TYR A 8 12.61 8.16 9.88
C TYR A 8 11.88 7.80 11.19
N CYS A 9 10.66 8.29 11.34
CA CYS A 9 9.79 8.01 12.47
C CYS A 9 8.40 7.60 11.98
N ARG A 10 7.88 6.50 12.53
CA ARG A 10 6.59 5.92 12.10
C ARG A 10 5.37 6.49 12.82
N VAL A 11 5.54 7.30 13.86
CA VAL A 11 4.43 7.71 14.74
C VAL A 11 3.28 8.36 13.97
N GLU A 12 3.53 9.39 13.17
CA GLU A 12 2.48 10.05 12.38
C GLU A 12 2.01 9.18 11.22
N ILE A 13 2.91 8.43 10.58
CA ILE A 13 2.57 7.51 9.49
C ILE A 13 1.58 6.45 9.98
N ASP A 14 1.84 5.81 11.12
CA ASP A 14 0.98 4.76 11.68
C ASP A 14 -0.35 5.32 12.19
N ARG A 15 -0.36 6.56 12.72
CA ARG A 15 -1.59 7.27 13.10
C ARG A 15 -2.52 7.46 11.90
N VAL A 16 -2.01 7.95 10.78
CA VAL A 16 -2.80 8.13 9.55
C VAL A 16 -3.15 6.78 8.93
N PHE A 17 -2.23 5.82 8.94
CA PHE A 17 -2.45 4.47 8.41
C PHE A 17 -3.60 3.76 9.10
N ASN A 18 -3.72 3.87 10.43
CA ASN A 18 -4.83 3.28 11.18
C ASN A 18 -6.19 3.85 10.77
N ARG A 19 -6.25 5.16 10.46
CA ARG A 19 -7.47 5.81 9.95
C ARG A 19 -7.81 5.30 8.54
N VAL A 20 -6.81 5.18 7.67
CA VAL A 20 -6.99 4.67 6.30
C VAL A 20 -7.45 3.21 6.31
N LYS A 21 -6.84 2.34 7.14
CA LYS A 21 -7.28 0.95 7.32
C LYS A 21 -8.73 0.86 7.79
N ALA A 22 -9.13 1.70 8.75
CA ALA A 22 -10.51 1.72 9.23
C ALA A 22 -11.48 2.13 8.10
N ALA A 23 -11.15 3.16 7.31
CA ALA A 23 -11.95 3.57 6.17
C ALA A 23 -12.04 2.48 5.08
N MET A 24 -10.91 1.83 4.77
CA MET A 24 -10.86 0.69 3.84
C MET A 24 -11.74 -0.47 4.32
N HIS A 25 -11.73 -0.76 5.61
CA HIS A 25 -12.56 -1.80 6.18
C HIS A 25 -14.06 -1.51 6.01
N VAL A 26 -14.48 -0.26 6.26
CA VAL A 26 -15.87 0.17 6.04
C VAL A 26 -16.27 0.02 4.57
N MET A 27 -15.41 0.43 3.64
CA MET A 27 -15.66 0.26 2.20
C MET A 27 -15.75 -1.22 1.80
N ALA A 28 -14.88 -2.06 2.36
CA ALA A 28 -14.88 -3.49 2.09
C ALA A 28 -16.11 -4.21 2.67
N LEU A 29 -16.62 -3.77 3.82
CA LEU A 29 -17.90 -4.26 4.36
C LEU A 29 -19.07 -3.91 3.44
N ALA A 30 -19.10 -2.67 2.91
CA ALA A 30 -20.11 -2.26 1.94
C ALA A 30 -20.01 -3.07 0.63
N SER A 31 -18.79 -3.31 0.13
CA SER A 31 -18.54 -4.17 -1.03
C SER A 31 -19.03 -5.59 -0.78
N GLY A 32 -18.73 -6.18 0.37
CA GLY A 32 -19.21 -7.51 0.75
C GLY A 32 -20.72 -7.58 0.77
N LYS A 33 -21.39 -6.61 1.42
CA LYS A 33 -22.86 -6.54 1.49
C LYS A 33 -23.49 -6.48 0.10
N SER A 34 -22.90 -5.72 -0.84
CA SER A 34 -23.39 -5.65 -2.22
C SER A 34 -23.30 -6.98 -2.98
N LYS A 35 -22.42 -7.89 -2.53
CA LYS A 35 -22.25 -9.25 -3.04
C LYS A 35 -23.00 -10.31 -2.22
N GLY A 36 -23.84 -9.90 -1.27
CA GLY A 36 -24.56 -10.83 -0.38
C GLY A 36 -23.71 -11.43 0.75
N LEU A 37 -22.52 -10.88 1.01
CA LEU A 37 -21.64 -11.29 2.10
C LEU A 37 -21.89 -10.45 3.36
N THR A 38 -21.73 -11.06 4.53
CA THR A 38 -21.78 -10.36 5.83
C THR A 38 -20.40 -9.86 6.29
N LYS A 39 -19.37 -10.05 5.47
CA LYS A 39 -17.96 -9.84 5.80
C LYS A 39 -17.32 -8.83 4.86
N ALA A 40 -16.23 -8.21 5.32
CA ALA A 40 -15.42 -7.36 4.47
C ALA A 40 -14.86 -8.16 3.29
N HIS A 41 -14.97 -7.58 2.10
CA HIS A 41 -14.57 -8.18 0.84
C HIS A 41 -13.61 -7.23 0.13
N TYR A 42 -12.42 -7.73 -0.20
CA TYR A 42 -11.35 -7.02 -0.88
C TYR A 42 -10.92 -7.77 -2.13
N TYR A 43 -10.02 -7.14 -2.89
CA TYR A 43 -9.23 -7.82 -3.90
C TYR A 43 -7.76 -7.66 -3.55
N ASP A 44 -7.01 -8.75 -3.65
CA ASP A 44 -5.56 -8.73 -3.52
C ASP A 44 -4.95 -7.79 -4.57
N ALA A 45 -4.06 -6.91 -4.12
CA ALA A 45 -3.49 -5.85 -4.94
C ALA A 45 -2.73 -6.36 -6.17
N TYR A 46 -2.17 -7.57 -6.11
CA TYR A 46 -1.23 -8.05 -7.12
C TYR A 46 -1.73 -9.27 -7.89
N THR A 47 -2.65 -10.03 -7.34
CA THR A 47 -3.24 -11.23 -7.97
C THR A 47 -4.67 -11.00 -8.45
N GLY A 48 -5.35 -9.96 -7.94
CA GLY A 48 -6.76 -9.69 -8.23
C GLY A 48 -7.73 -10.70 -7.61
N LYS A 49 -7.23 -11.64 -6.80
CA LYS A 49 -8.06 -12.62 -6.10
C LYS A 49 -8.96 -11.93 -5.09
N GLU A 50 -10.19 -12.41 -4.98
CA GLU A 50 -11.09 -11.99 -3.91
C GLU A 50 -10.53 -12.43 -2.55
N LEU A 51 -10.60 -11.53 -1.57
CA LEU A 51 -10.19 -11.78 -0.19
C LEU A 51 -11.35 -11.45 0.74
N ILE A 52 -11.69 -12.34 1.65
CA ILE A 52 -12.75 -12.17 2.64
C ILE A 52 -12.23 -12.28 4.08
N VAL A 53 -13.02 -11.85 5.04
CA VAL A 53 -12.67 -12.01 6.47
C VAL A 53 -12.52 -13.50 6.82
N GLY A 54 -11.29 -13.87 7.18
CA GLY A 54 -10.83 -15.24 7.44
C GLY A 54 -9.60 -15.60 6.60
N ASP A 55 -9.39 -14.94 5.46
CA ASP A 55 -8.21 -15.12 4.64
C ASP A 55 -6.98 -14.47 5.29
N ALA A 56 -5.82 -15.08 5.05
CA ALA A 56 -4.53 -14.60 5.52
C ALA A 56 -4.03 -13.45 4.62
N TYR A 57 -4.55 -12.24 4.84
CA TYR A 57 -4.10 -11.01 4.18
C TYR A 57 -3.60 -9.95 5.18
N GLU A 58 -2.78 -9.03 4.69
CA GLU A 58 -2.25 -7.89 5.42
C GLU A 58 -2.48 -6.60 4.63
N TYR A 59 -2.55 -5.47 5.34
CA TYR A 59 -2.48 -4.15 4.73
C TYR A 59 -1.03 -3.77 4.54
N GLU A 60 -0.70 -3.19 3.40
CA GLU A 60 0.67 -2.75 3.09
C GLU A 60 0.69 -1.34 2.51
N HIS A 61 1.90 -0.78 2.49
CA HIS A 61 2.24 0.32 1.59
C HIS A 61 2.89 -0.25 0.32
N ILE A 62 2.32 0.02 -0.85
CA ILE A 62 2.85 -0.44 -2.15
C ILE A 62 4.27 0.12 -2.39
N ARG A 63 4.46 1.41 -2.08
CA ARG A 63 5.76 2.08 -1.96
C ARG A 63 6.13 2.23 -0.49
N SER A 64 7.37 1.91 -0.17
CA SER A 64 7.86 1.94 1.20
C SER A 64 7.71 3.32 1.80
N SER A 65 7.14 3.37 3.02
CA SER A 65 7.01 4.60 3.78
C SER A 65 8.37 5.22 4.14
N GLU A 66 9.40 4.39 4.33
CA GLU A 66 10.78 4.83 4.55
C GLU A 66 11.41 5.45 3.30
N GLU A 67 11.14 4.88 2.11
CA GLU A 67 11.62 5.43 0.84
C GLU A 67 10.97 6.78 0.54
N ILE A 68 9.65 6.89 0.75
CA ILE A 68 8.90 8.15 0.58
C ILE A 68 9.41 9.19 1.57
N HIS A 69 9.56 8.83 2.86
CA HIS A 69 10.10 9.74 3.86
C HIS A 69 11.48 10.24 3.47
N THR A 70 12.39 9.33 3.11
CA THR A 70 13.76 9.68 2.69
C THR A 70 13.77 10.63 1.50
N ARG A 71 12.87 10.42 0.53
CA ARG A 71 12.75 11.25 -0.67
C ARG A 71 12.26 12.67 -0.37
N TYR A 72 11.35 12.85 0.59
CA TYR A 72 10.65 14.12 0.79
C TYR A 72 10.93 14.84 2.12
N LYS A 73 11.69 14.25 3.05
CA LYS A 73 11.96 14.82 4.40
C LYS A 73 12.63 16.19 4.43
N SER A 74 13.28 16.60 3.34
CA SER A 74 13.92 17.92 3.20
C SER A 74 12.93 19.02 2.80
N ILE A 75 11.74 18.66 2.31
CA ILE A 75 10.73 19.59 1.79
C ILE A 75 9.35 19.45 2.45
N LEU A 76 9.02 18.31 3.06
CA LEU A 76 7.76 18.04 3.75
C LEU A 76 7.96 17.70 5.23
N THR A 77 6.99 18.11 6.07
CA THR A 77 6.94 17.72 7.50
C THR A 77 6.54 16.24 7.67
N ASP A 78 6.67 15.69 8.87
CA ASP A 78 6.28 14.30 9.13
C ASP A 78 4.78 14.08 8.99
N GLU A 79 3.96 15.06 9.34
CA GLU A 79 2.52 15.03 9.16
C GLU A 79 2.15 15.04 7.66
N GLN A 80 2.83 15.87 6.86
CA GLN A 80 2.62 15.91 5.41
C GLN A 80 3.08 14.59 4.76
N ILE A 81 4.24 14.06 5.16
CA ILE A 81 4.72 12.75 4.69
C ILE A 81 3.75 11.64 5.09
N ALA A 82 3.18 11.69 6.30
CA ALA A 82 2.17 10.72 6.72
C ALA A 82 0.93 10.73 5.79
N LEU A 83 0.54 11.90 5.28
CA LEU A 83 -0.54 12.01 4.28
C LEU A 83 -0.12 11.48 2.90
N VAL A 84 1.12 11.76 2.46
CA VAL A 84 1.66 11.24 1.19
C VAL A 84 1.77 9.71 1.20
N VAL A 85 2.39 9.16 2.24
CA VAL A 85 2.60 7.71 2.42
C VAL A 85 1.27 6.96 2.44
N ASN A 86 0.27 7.52 3.13
CA ASN A 86 -1.03 6.88 3.31
C ASN A 86 -2.08 7.39 2.32
N CYS A 87 -1.68 7.91 1.16
CA CYS A 87 -2.64 8.15 0.09
C CYS A 87 -3.33 6.83 -0.31
N VAL A 88 -4.58 6.92 -0.74
CA VAL A 88 -5.44 5.75 -1.00
C VAL A 88 -4.82 4.83 -2.05
N GLU A 89 -4.10 5.40 -3.01
CA GLU A 89 -3.43 4.66 -4.07
C GLU A 89 -2.18 3.90 -3.60
N ASN A 90 -1.56 4.31 -2.48
CA ASN A 90 -0.38 3.65 -1.93
C ASN A 90 -0.69 2.64 -0.82
N VAL A 91 -1.93 2.57 -0.34
CA VAL A 91 -2.35 1.59 0.66
C VAL A 91 -3.22 0.52 0.03
N ALA A 92 -2.85 -0.75 0.21
CA ALA A 92 -3.59 -1.87 -0.35
C ALA A 92 -3.62 -3.06 0.61
N VAL A 93 -4.35 -4.11 0.22
CA VAL A 93 -4.31 -5.41 0.89
C VAL A 93 -3.70 -6.45 -0.04
N THR A 94 -2.88 -7.33 0.53
CA THR A 94 -2.33 -8.48 -0.17
C THR A 94 -2.28 -9.71 0.72
N LEU A 95 -2.20 -10.89 0.12
CA LEU A 95 -1.92 -12.15 0.80
C LEU A 95 -0.61 -12.06 1.61
N ILE A 96 -0.66 -12.56 2.85
CA ILE A 96 0.50 -12.61 3.76
C ILE A 96 1.69 -13.33 3.11
N SER A 97 1.44 -14.35 2.30
CA SER A 97 2.49 -15.09 1.59
C SER A 97 3.26 -14.21 0.61
N ILE A 98 2.58 -13.30 -0.09
CA ILE A 98 3.19 -12.34 -1.01
C ILE A 98 3.97 -11.29 -0.21
N ASN A 99 3.35 -10.69 0.81
CA ASN A 99 3.99 -9.65 1.62
C ASN A 99 5.29 -10.17 2.27
N LYS A 100 5.26 -11.36 2.86
CA LYS A 100 6.43 -11.99 3.49
C LYS A 100 7.51 -12.36 2.46
N ALA A 101 7.13 -12.88 1.30
CA ALA A 101 8.08 -13.25 0.25
C ALA A 101 8.75 -12.05 -0.41
N LYS A 102 8.01 -10.94 -0.57
CA LYS A 102 8.54 -9.66 -1.04
C LYS A 102 9.51 -9.06 -0.03
N GLY A 103 9.13 -9.06 1.25
CA GLY A 103 9.89 -8.39 2.31
C GLY A 103 10.06 -6.90 2.02
N MET A 104 11.24 -6.36 2.26
CA MET A 104 11.57 -4.94 2.03
C MET A 104 11.91 -4.59 0.58
N LYS A 105 11.87 -5.56 -0.35
CA LYS A 105 12.18 -5.30 -1.76
C LYS A 105 11.11 -4.42 -2.41
N LYS A 106 11.53 -3.60 -3.36
CA LYS A 106 10.62 -2.98 -4.33
C LYS A 106 9.92 -4.08 -5.11
N MET A 107 8.64 -3.87 -5.38
CA MET A 107 7.84 -4.88 -6.07
C MET A 107 8.40 -5.16 -7.47
N GLU A 108 8.86 -4.15 -8.19
CA GLU A 108 9.50 -4.30 -9.50
C GLU A 108 10.69 -5.26 -9.44
N ASP A 109 11.59 -5.07 -8.47
CA ASP A 109 12.78 -5.91 -8.32
C ASP A 109 12.42 -7.32 -7.89
N TRP A 110 11.37 -7.47 -7.08
CA TRP A 110 10.85 -8.79 -6.72
C TRP A 110 10.20 -9.52 -7.90
N LEU A 111 9.52 -8.79 -8.78
CA LEU A 111 8.87 -9.33 -9.99
C LEU A 111 9.85 -9.65 -11.12
N ARG A 112 11.09 -9.14 -11.10
CA ARG A 112 12.14 -9.53 -12.05
C ARG A 112 12.43 -11.03 -12.02
N ASN A 113 12.18 -11.69 -10.89
CA ASN A 113 12.22 -13.14 -10.80
C ASN A 113 10.88 -13.72 -11.26
N SER A 114 10.81 -14.24 -12.49
CA SER A 114 9.61 -14.82 -13.07
C SER A 114 9.02 -15.98 -12.25
N ASN A 115 9.84 -16.69 -11.47
CA ASN A 115 9.33 -17.73 -10.57
C ASN A 115 8.39 -17.18 -9.50
N ASN A 116 8.61 -15.95 -9.04
CA ASN A 116 7.71 -15.30 -8.08
C ASN A 116 6.34 -15.04 -8.70
N ILE A 117 6.30 -14.62 -9.97
CA ILE A 117 5.04 -14.37 -10.68
C ILE A 117 4.19 -15.64 -10.74
N VAL A 118 4.80 -16.74 -11.17
CA VAL A 118 4.11 -18.04 -11.28
C VAL A 118 3.74 -18.60 -9.91
N MET A 119 4.69 -18.62 -8.97
CA MET A 119 4.51 -19.23 -7.64
C MET A 119 3.41 -18.57 -6.83
N TYR A 120 3.31 -17.23 -6.89
CA TYR A 120 2.33 -16.48 -6.11
C TYR A 120 1.07 -16.10 -6.92
N GLY A 121 1.02 -16.47 -8.20
CA GLY A 121 -0.11 -16.18 -9.08
C GLY A 121 -0.32 -14.69 -9.31
N ILE A 122 0.78 -13.94 -9.46
CA ILE A 122 0.74 -12.49 -9.68
C ILE A 122 0.17 -12.20 -11.07
N ASP A 123 -0.83 -11.33 -11.12
CA ASP A 123 -1.21 -10.67 -12.36
C ASP A 123 -0.25 -9.50 -12.58
N LEU A 124 0.73 -9.71 -13.46
CA LEU A 124 1.78 -8.73 -13.72
C LEU A 124 1.22 -7.39 -14.21
N LYS A 125 0.16 -7.41 -15.03
CA LYS A 125 -0.45 -6.18 -15.56
C LYS A 125 -1.14 -5.41 -14.44
N LEU A 126 -1.89 -6.11 -13.58
CA LEU A 126 -2.53 -5.51 -12.42
C LEU A 126 -1.48 -4.93 -11.45
N ALA A 127 -0.45 -5.72 -11.10
CA ALA A 127 0.60 -5.29 -10.20
C ALA A 127 1.30 -4.02 -10.71
N LEU A 128 1.72 -3.98 -11.97
CA LEU A 128 2.33 -2.80 -12.57
C LEU A 128 1.38 -1.59 -12.61
N THR A 129 0.08 -1.83 -12.83
CA THR A 129 -0.93 -0.77 -12.76
C THR A 129 -1.05 -0.21 -11.35
N LYS A 130 -1.05 -1.06 -10.31
CA LYS A 130 -1.07 -0.62 -8.91
C LYS A 130 0.17 0.17 -8.51
N LEU A 131 1.33 -0.26 -8.98
CA LEU A 131 2.59 0.47 -8.77
C LEU A 131 2.53 1.87 -9.37
N LYS A 132 2.06 1.98 -10.62
CA LYS A 132 1.86 3.28 -11.28
C LYS A 132 0.84 4.15 -10.54
N GLN A 133 -0.29 3.57 -10.11
CA GLN A 133 -1.31 4.30 -9.35
C GLN A 133 -0.75 4.86 -8.03
N ALA A 134 0.05 4.07 -7.32
CA ALA A 134 0.72 4.51 -6.10
C ALA A 134 1.67 5.69 -6.39
N ASP A 135 2.49 5.60 -7.44
CA ASP A 135 3.40 6.67 -7.84
C ASP A 135 2.65 7.96 -8.20
N ASP A 136 1.61 7.85 -9.04
CA ASP A 136 0.77 8.98 -9.46
C ASP A 136 0.08 9.63 -8.24
N GLY A 137 -0.44 8.82 -7.30
CA GLY A 137 -1.09 9.29 -6.07
C GLY A 137 -0.13 10.01 -5.12
N ILE A 138 1.07 9.44 -4.92
CA ILE A 138 2.14 10.05 -4.12
C ILE A 138 2.52 11.41 -4.70
N GLU A 139 2.81 11.48 -6.00
CA GLU A 139 3.20 12.74 -6.65
C GLU A 139 2.09 13.78 -6.61
N ARG A 140 0.83 13.36 -6.79
CA ARG A 140 -0.33 14.25 -6.70
C ARG A 140 -0.46 14.88 -5.32
N ILE A 141 -0.29 14.12 -4.24
CA ILE A 141 -0.35 14.67 -2.87
C ILE A 141 0.87 15.54 -2.57
N VAL A 142 2.07 15.16 -3.03
CA VAL A 142 3.28 15.99 -2.87
C VAL A 142 3.10 17.36 -3.51
N LYS A 143 2.55 17.43 -4.73
CA LYS A 143 2.28 18.69 -5.45
C LYS A 143 1.21 19.57 -4.79
N TRP A 144 0.42 19.01 -3.87
CA TRP A 144 -0.58 19.77 -3.14
C TRP A 144 0.03 20.58 -1.98
N PHE A 145 1.23 20.22 -1.54
CA PHE A 145 2.00 20.94 -0.53
C PHE A 145 3.02 21.89 -1.17
#